data_AF-A0A3S0UAA4-F1
#
_entry.id   AF-A0A3S0UAA4-F1
#
_cell.length_a   1.000
_cell.length_b   1.000
_cell.length_c   1.000
_cell.angle_alpha   90.00
_cell.angle_beta   90.00
_cell.angle_gamma   90.00
#
_symmetry.space_group_name_H-M   'P 1'
#
loop_
_entity.id
_entity.type
_entity.pdbx_description
1 polymer ?
#
loop_
_entity_poly.entity_id
_entity_poly.type
_entity_poly.pdbx_seq_one_letter_code
_entity_poly.pdbx_strand_id
1 'polypeptide(L)'
;MNTRAGVLASVMALSLMGTAVPAGAQELSEHAVRSFMEYAWSLTPQQFSKPDGSVIVIDKNKKSEVEVPLDVARDVIKAGRLSAHAQICDLRDDQVLNHRAMMRREEAKKKWTQQNLVYISQLHLTTVMLLTGRIKLVEKEGDKEVVVDEKKEPAQTCSDEQRKKVKEMIAAYVAASPPPNFAAAEQPPAAGAPVATGSTSVPETTIKKN
;
A
#
# COMPACT_ATOMS: atom_id res chain seq x y z
N MET A 1 35.70 -54.51 -52.00
CA MET A 1 35.17 -54.88 -50.67
C MET A 1 34.60 -53.63 -50.02
N ASN A 2 33.47 -53.82 -49.35
CA ASN A 2 32.40 -52.85 -49.13
C ASN A 2 32.65 -51.84 -47.99
N THR A 3 31.70 -50.89 -47.92
CA THR A 3 31.23 -50.06 -46.79
C THR A 3 31.84 -48.65 -46.68
N ARG A 4 31.08 -47.56 -46.45
CA ARG A 4 29.65 -47.33 -46.18
C ARG A 4 29.33 -45.84 -46.43
N ALA A 5 28.06 -45.57 -46.70
CA ALA A 5 27.48 -44.27 -47.02
C ALA A 5 27.14 -43.40 -45.78
N GLY A 6 27.04 -42.10 -46.03
CA GLY A 6 26.05 -41.19 -45.44
C GLY A 6 26.48 -40.41 -44.20
N VAL A 7 26.45 -39.06 -44.30
CA VAL A 7 25.56 -38.18 -43.52
C VAL A 7 25.50 -36.82 -44.25
N LEU A 8 24.27 -36.43 -44.64
CA LEU A 8 23.91 -35.10 -45.12
C LEU A 8 24.00 -34.10 -43.95
N ALA A 9 24.89 -33.12 -44.05
CA ALA A 9 24.93 -31.98 -43.14
C ALA A 9 24.03 -30.86 -43.68
N SER A 10 22.76 -30.88 -43.32
CA SER A 10 21.82 -29.78 -43.54
C SER A 10 21.60 -29.06 -42.21
N VAL A 11 22.51 -28.17 -41.84
CA VAL A 11 22.28 -27.26 -40.70
C VAL A 11 21.43 -26.10 -41.21
N MET A 12 20.10 -26.24 -41.12
CA MET A 12 19.20 -25.09 -41.11
C MET A 12 19.55 -24.26 -39.87
N ALA A 13 20.20 -23.12 -40.11
CA ALA A 13 20.33 -22.07 -39.12
C ALA A 13 18.92 -21.54 -38.80
N LEU A 14 18.33 -22.08 -37.73
CA LEU A 14 17.09 -21.56 -37.17
C LEU A 14 17.38 -20.14 -36.65
N SER A 15 16.85 -19.17 -37.36
CA SER A 15 16.75 -17.78 -36.98
C SER A 15 16.11 -17.67 -35.58
N LEU A 16 16.93 -17.49 -34.55
CA LEU A 16 16.48 -16.96 -33.25
C LEU A 16 16.11 -15.49 -33.46
N MET A 17 14.97 -15.24 -34.10
CA MET A 17 14.22 -14.01 -33.90
C MET A 17 13.72 -14.03 -32.46
N GLY A 18 14.55 -13.51 -31.56
CA GLY A 18 14.12 -13.15 -30.22
C GLY A 18 13.03 -12.10 -30.37
N THR A 19 11.78 -12.52 -30.29
CA THR A 19 10.69 -11.64 -29.91
C THR A 19 11.01 -11.19 -28.49
N ALA A 20 11.65 -10.03 -28.38
CA ALA A 20 11.65 -9.25 -27.16
C ALA A 20 10.18 -8.92 -26.88
N VAL A 21 9.50 -9.82 -26.16
CA VAL A 21 8.24 -9.50 -25.50
C VAL A 21 8.59 -8.30 -24.63
N PRO A 22 7.97 -7.13 -24.83
CA PRO A 22 8.24 -6.01 -23.96
C PRO A 22 7.95 -6.48 -22.54
N ALA A 23 8.83 -6.13 -21.61
CA ALA A 23 8.62 -6.31 -20.19
C ALA A 23 7.43 -5.46 -19.74
N GLY A 24 6.22 -5.82 -20.17
CA GLY A 24 5.00 -5.43 -19.52
C GLY A 24 5.08 -6.01 -18.13
N ALA A 25 5.21 -5.13 -17.14
CA ALA A 25 5.02 -5.45 -15.73
C ALA A 25 3.93 -6.52 -15.63
N GLN A 26 4.25 -7.69 -15.04
CA GLN A 26 3.29 -8.77 -14.86
C GLN A 26 2.03 -8.19 -14.21
N GLU A 27 1.03 -7.93 -15.05
CA GLU A 27 -0.27 -7.42 -14.65
C GLU A 27 -0.81 -8.43 -13.63
N LEU A 28 -1.20 -7.94 -12.45
CA LEU A 28 -1.80 -8.77 -11.41
C LEU A 28 -2.94 -9.60 -12.01
N SER A 29 -3.01 -10.90 -11.72
CA SER A 29 -4.19 -11.67 -12.15
C SER A 29 -5.44 -11.05 -11.53
N GLU A 30 -6.57 -11.07 -12.23
CA GLU A 30 -7.82 -10.54 -11.69
C GLU A 30 -8.18 -11.21 -10.36
N HIS A 31 -7.93 -12.51 -10.25
CA HIS A 31 -8.09 -13.26 -9.01
C HIS A 31 -7.26 -12.64 -7.88
N ALA A 32 -5.98 -12.35 -8.10
CA ALA A 32 -5.15 -11.71 -7.08
C ALA A 32 -5.69 -10.34 -6.68
N VAL A 33 -6.10 -9.50 -7.64
CA VAL A 33 -6.71 -8.18 -7.36
C VAL A 33 -7.96 -8.33 -6.49
N ARG A 34 -8.86 -9.25 -6.84
CA ARG A 34 -10.08 -9.52 -6.07
C ARG A 34 -9.77 -10.00 -4.64
N SER A 35 -8.77 -10.86 -4.47
CA SER A 35 -8.36 -11.28 -3.12
C SER A 35 -7.87 -10.10 -2.27
N PHE A 36 -7.04 -9.20 -2.82
CA PHE A 36 -6.63 -7.99 -2.10
C PHE A 36 -7.82 -7.10 -1.74
N MET A 37 -8.78 -6.93 -2.65
CA MET A 37 -10.00 -6.17 -2.42
C MET A 37 -10.87 -6.78 -1.32
N GLU A 38 -11.02 -8.10 -1.29
CA GLU A 38 -11.78 -8.81 -0.25
C GLU A 38 -11.13 -8.66 1.12
N TYR A 39 -9.81 -8.81 1.22
CA TYR A 39 -9.09 -8.56 2.48
C TYR A 39 -9.18 -7.09 2.91
N ALA A 40 -9.10 -6.15 1.96
CA ALA A 40 -9.27 -4.74 2.26
C ALA A 40 -10.67 -4.46 2.81
N TRP A 41 -11.69 -5.07 2.20
CA TRP A 41 -13.07 -4.92 2.65
C TRP A 41 -13.29 -5.48 4.06
N SER A 42 -12.73 -6.65 4.39
CA SER A 42 -12.86 -7.23 5.73
C SER A 42 -12.22 -6.34 6.80
N LEU A 43 -11.07 -5.72 6.49
CA LEU A 43 -10.35 -4.81 7.38
C LEU A 43 -10.87 -3.37 7.41
N THR A 44 -11.75 -2.99 6.47
CA THR A 44 -12.33 -1.64 6.45
C THR A 44 -13.24 -1.45 7.67
N PRO A 45 -12.99 -0.46 8.56
CA PRO A 45 -13.85 -0.24 9.72
C PRO A 45 -15.22 0.30 9.30
N GLN A 46 -16.25 0.11 10.14
CA GLN A 46 -17.57 0.71 9.90
C GLN A 46 -17.58 2.24 10.05
N GLN A 47 -16.63 2.79 10.80
CA GLN A 47 -16.52 4.22 11.03
C GLN A 47 -15.06 4.65 10.89
N PHE A 48 -14.83 5.77 10.24
CA PHE A 48 -13.51 6.38 10.09
C PHE A 48 -13.57 7.83 10.56
N SER A 49 -12.78 8.16 11.59
CA SER A 49 -12.68 9.54 12.09
C SER A 49 -11.56 10.27 11.38
N LYS A 50 -11.87 11.43 10.81
CA LYS A 50 -10.88 12.32 10.21
C LYS A 50 -10.20 13.17 11.29
N PRO A 51 -9.02 13.74 10.98
CA PRO A 51 -8.35 14.69 11.88
C PRO A 51 -9.18 15.96 12.18
N ASP A 52 -10.12 16.32 11.31
CA ASP A 52 -11.03 17.46 11.50
C ASP A 52 -12.21 17.14 12.45
N GLY A 53 -12.28 15.93 13.00
CA GLY A 53 -13.34 15.47 13.90
C GLY A 53 -14.59 14.95 13.20
N SER A 54 -14.68 15.03 11.86
CA SER A 54 -15.79 14.43 11.12
C SER A 54 -15.65 12.91 11.03
N VAL A 55 -16.79 12.21 11.08
CA VAL A 55 -16.85 10.74 11.01
C VAL A 55 -17.48 10.32 9.68
N ILE A 56 -16.78 9.46 8.94
CA ILE A 56 -17.31 8.78 7.77
C ILE A 56 -17.86 7.43 8.23
N VAL A 57 -19.16 7.22 8.04
CA VAL A 57 -19.80 5.91 8.24
C VAL A 57 -19.74 5.12 6.94
N ILE A 58 -19.25 3.90 7.01
CA ILE A 58 -19.14 2.96 5.90
C ILE A 58 -20.24 1.91 6.05
N ASP A 59 -21.15 1.86 5.08
CA ASP A 59 -22.21 0.86 5.08
C ASP A 59 -21.65 -0.50 4.59
N LYS A 60 -21.44 -1.41 5.55
CA LYS A 60 -20.90 -2.76 5.27
C LYS A 60 -21.87 -3.66 4.51
N ASN A 61 -23.13 -3.26 4.35
CA ASN A 61 -24.11 -3.97 3.52
C ASN A 61 -24.07 -3.52 2.06
N LYS A 62 -23.43 -2.39 1.77
CA LYS A 62 -23.35 -1.76 0.44
C LYS A 62 -21.95 -1.84 -0.16
N LYS A 63 -21.34 -3.02 -0.07
CA LYS A 63 -19.98 -3.28 -0.58
C LYS A 63 -19.76 -2.75 -2.01
N SER A 64 -20.68 -3.02 -2.92
CA SER A 64 -20.58 -2.60 -4.33
C SER A 64 -20.62 -1.09 -4.55
N GLU A 65 -21.15 -0.30 -3.60
CA GLU A 65 -21.14 1.18 -3.67
C GLU A 65 -19.82 1.76 -3.17
N VAL A 66 -19.07 1.00 -2.34
CA VAL A 66 -17.84 1.44 -1.69
C VAL A 66 -16.59 0.93 -2.41
N GLU A 67 -16.62 -0.30 -2.91
CA GLU A 67 -15.48 -0.86 -3.65
C GLU A 67 -15.23 -0.13 -4.96
N VAL A 68 -13.96 -0.04 -5.33
CA VAL A 68 -13.54 0.54 -6.60
C VAL A 68 -13.46 -0.51 -7.71
N PRO A 69 -13.58 -0.11 -8.99
CA PRO A 69 -13.34 -0.99 -10.14
C PRO A 69 -11.96 -1.66 -10.12
N LEU A 70 -11.83 -2.81 -10.80
CA LEU A 70 -10.61 -3.63 -10.79
C LEU A 70 -9.36 -2.92 -11.33
N ASP A 71 -9.52 -2.04 -12.32
CA ASP A 71 -8.44 -1.23 -12.88
C ASP A 71 -7.88 -0.26 -11.84
N VAL A 72 -8.76 0.40 -11.08
CA VAL A 72 -8.38 1.29 -9.98
C VAL A 72 -7.73 0.49 -8.86
N ALA A 73 -8.35 -0.62 -8.45
CA ALA A 73 -7.81 -1.49 -7.41
C ALA A 73 -6.38 -1.97 -7.74
N ARG A 74 -6.15 -2.35 -9.00
CA ARG A 74 -4.83 -2.76 -9.49
C ARG A 74 -3.78 -1.66 -9.36
N ASP A 75 -4.13 -0.42 -9.70
CA ASP A 75 -3.22 0.72 -9.56
C ASP A 75 -2.93 1.05 -8.07
N VAL A 76 -3.95 0.96 -7.22
CA VAL A 76 -3.80 1.11 -5.77
C VAL A 76 -2.89 0.01 -5.20
N ILE A 77 -3.05 -1.25 -5.64
CA ILE A 77 -2.20 -2.37 -5.22
C ILE A 77 -0.76 -2.18 -5.72
N LYS A 78 -0.55 -1.66 -6.94
CA LYS A 78 0.80 -1.31 -7.44
C LYS A 78 1.46 -0.25 -6.55
N ALA A 79 0.74 0.80 -6.17
CA ALA A 79 1.24 1.81 -5.23
C ALA A 79 1.48 1.22 -3.82
N GLY A 80 0.62 0.32 -3.35
CA GLY A 80 0.78 -0.42 -2.10
C GLY A 80 2.03 -1.31 -2.11
N ARG A 81 2.30 -2.02 -3.22
CA ARG A 81 3.53 -2.79 -3.42
C ARG A 81 4.77 -1.91 -3.30
N LEU A 82 4.78 -0.74 -3.96
CA LEU A 82 5.91 0.18 -3.87
C LEU A 82 6.11 0.69 -2.43
N SER A 83 5.03 0.92 -1.70
CA SER A 83 5.05 1.30 -0.28
C SER A 83 5.56 0.17 0.61
N ALA A 84 5.24 -1.08 0.30
CA ALA A 84 5.77 -2.25 1.03
C ALA A 84 7.29 -2.35 0.84
N HIS A 85 7.82 -2.10 -0.36
CA HIS A 85 9.26 -2.06 -0.59
C HIS A 85 9.93 -0.92 0.20
N ALA A 86 9.33 0.27 0.22
CA ALA A 86 9.80 1.35 1.09
C ALA A 86 9.77 0.94 2.57
N GLN A 87 8.76 0.18 2.99
CA GLN A 87 8.67 -0.31 4.35
C GLN A 87 9.76 -1.36 4.69
N ILE A 88 10.11 -2.22 3.75
CA ILE A 88 11.19 -3.20 3.91
C ILE A 88 12.56 -2.50 3.91
N CYS A 89 12.72 -1.44 3.11
CA CYS A 89 13.99 -0.70 2.97
C CYS A 89 14.24 0.40 4.01
N ASP A 90 13.38 0.51 5.03
CA ASP A 90 13.40 1.58 6.05
C ASP A 90 13.26 3.01 5.51
N LEU A 91 12.41 3.17 4.50
CA LEU A 91 12.15 4.45 3.83
C LEU A 91 10.76 4.99 4.22
N ARG A 92 10.59 5.36 5.50
CA ARG A 92 9.30 5.80 6.07
C ARG A 92 8.72 7.03 5.36
N ASP A 93 9.53 8.06 5.13
CA ASP A 93 9.06 9.29 4.49
C ASP A 93 8.65 9.03 3.04
N ASP A 94 9.43 8.24 2.30
CA ASP A 94 9.11 7.85 0.93
C ASP A 94 7.80 7.04 0.87
N GLN A 95 7.56 6.15 1.84
CA GLN A 95 6.30 5.41 1.96
C GLN A 95 5.10 6.37 2.10
N VAL A 96 5.22 7.38 2.96
CA VAL A 96 4.18 8.40 3.17
C VAL A 96 3.96 9.23 1.91
N LEU A 97 5.03 9.67 1.25
CA LEU A 97 4.97 10.44 0.00
C LEU A 97 4.27 9.65 -1.10
N ASN A 98 4.57 8.36 -1.23
CA ASN A 98 3.97 7.48 -2.20
C ASN A 98 2.45 7.27 -1.96
N HIS A 99 2.04 7.02 -0.70
CA HIS A 99 0.62 6.92 -0.34
C HIS A 99 -0.12 8.23 -0.62
N ARG A 100 0.42 9.37 -0.19
CA ARG A 100 -0.18 10.69 -0.47
C ARG A 100 -0.30 10.96 -1.96
N ALA A 101 0.72 10.60 -2.74
CA ALA A 101 0.69 10.76 -4.20
C ALA A 101 -0.41 9.91 -4.85
N MET A 102 -0.59 8.67 -4.39
CA MET A 102 -1.68 7.79 -4.82
C MET A 102 -3.04 8.41 -4.48
N MET A 103 -3.24 8.86 -3.24
CA MET A 103 -4.50 9.49 -2.83
C MET A 103 -4.82 10.74 -3.67
N ARG A 104 -3.82 11.60 -3.94
CA ARG A 104 -4.01 12.79 -4.80
C ARG A 104 -4.44 12.44 -6.22
N ARG A 105 -3.93 11.35 -6.80
CA ARG A 105 -4.36 10.88 -8.13
C ARG A 105 -5.83 10.48 -8.12
N GLU A 106 -6.28 9.80 -7.07
CA GLU A 106 -7.67 9.36 -6.96
C GLU A 106 -8.61 10.54 -6.67
N GLU A 107 -8.24 11.44 -5.76
CA GLU A 107 -8.99 12.67 -5.47
C GLU A 107 -9.13 13.56 -6.71
N ALA A 108 -8.07 13.69 -7.51
CA ALA A 108 -8.09 14.49 -8.74
C ALA A 108 -9.10 13.98 -9.79
N LYS A 109 -9.53 12.71 -9.70
CA LYS A 109 -10.57 12.16 -10.58
C LYS A 109 -11.98 12.70 -10.24
N LYS A 110 -12.18 13.31 -9.06
CA LYS A 110 -13.44 13.95 -8.61
C LYS A 110 -14.71 13.10 -8.73
N LYS A 111 -14.58 11.77 -8.82
CA LYS A 111 -15.69 10.82 -8.98
C LYS A 111 -15.93 9.93 -7.76
N TRP A 112 -15.06 10.04 -6.75
CA TRP A 112 -15.10 9.18 -5.58
C TRP A 112 -15.87 9.82 -4.44
N THR A 113 -16.73 9.02 -3.80
CA THR A 113 -17.31 9.40 -2.51
C THR A 113 -16.24 9.31 -1.41
N GLN A 114 -16.53 9.87 -0.25
CA GLN A 114 -15.66 9.74 0.93
C GLN A 114 -15.49 8.27 1.36
N GLN A 115 -16.52 7.43 1.22
CA GLN A 115 -16.42 6.00 1.51
C GLN A 115 -15.46 5.30 0.55
N ASN A 116 -15.51 5.63 -0.75
CA ASN A 116 -14.57 5.07 -1.73
C ASN A 116 -13.13 5.47 -1.41
N LEU A 117 -12.89 6.73 -1.01
CA LEU A 117 -11.53 7.20 -0.64
C LEU A 117 -10.99 6.48 0.59
N VAL A 118 -11.82 6.23 1.61
CA VAL A 118 -11.42 5.42 2.76
C VAL A 118 -11.09 3.99 2.33
N TYR A 119 -11.92 3.38 1.48
CA TYR A 119 -11.64 2.04 0.96
C TYR A 119 -10.35 1.98 0.14
N ILE A 120 -10.09 2.96 -0.73
CA ILE A 120 -8.83 3.07 -1.49
C ILE A 120 -7.63 3.10 -0.54
N SER A 121 -7.69 3.93 0.50
CA SER A 121 -6.62 4.02 1.50
C SER A 121 -6.46 2.69 2.26
N GLN A 122 -7.57 2.02 2.59
CA GLN A 122 -7.54 0.72 3.25
C GLN A 122 -6.98 -0.39 2.35
N LEU A 123 -7.29 -0.39 1.05
CA LEU A 123 -6.75 -1.33 0.08
C LEU A 123 -5.23 -1.18 -0.05
N HIS A 124 -4.74 0.05 -0.06
CA HIS A 124 -3.30 0.33 -0.02
C HIS A 124 -2.66 -0.21 1.27
N LEU A 125 -3.21 0.14 2.44
CA LEU A 125 -2.70 -0.29 3.74
C LEU A 125 -2.68 -1.83 3.85
N THR A 126 -3.77 -2.48 3.47
CA THR A 126 -3.89 -3.94 3.46
C THR A 126 -2.82 -4.57 2.57
N THR A 127 -2.59 -4.00 1.39
CA THR A 127 -1.52 -4.45 0.48
C THR A 127 -0.15 -4.37 1.16
N VAL A 128 0.15 -3.26 1.82
CA VAL A 128 1.42 -3.08 2.55
C VAL A 128 1.57 -4.10 3.67
N MET A 129 0.52 -4.31 4.47
CA MET A 129 0.55 -5.20 5.61
C MET A 129 0.71 -6.67 5.20
N LEU A 130 0.00 -7.10 4.14
CA LEU A 130 0.14 -8.45 3.59
C LEU A 130 1.55 -8.71 3.07
N LEU A 131 2.14 -7.75 2.34
CA LEU A 131 3.45 -7.92 1.72
C LEU A 131 4.62 -7.77 2.71
N THR A 132 4.42 -7.06 3.81
CA THR A 132 5.43 -6.93 4.87
C THR A 132 5.30 -8.02 5.95
N GLY A 133 4.32 -8.92 5.82
CA GLY A 133 4.10 -10.01 6.76
C GLY A 133 3.56 -9.56 8.13
N ARG A 134 2.99 -8.35 8.21
CA ARG A 134 2.31 -7.80 9.40
C ARG A 134 0.88 -8.32 9.56
N ILE A 135 0.41 -9.16 8.65
CA ILE A 135 -0.86 -9.88 8.77
C ILE A 135 -0.57 -11.38 8.77
N LYS A 136 -1.08 -12.09 9.78
CA LYS A 136 -1.22 -13.54 9.78
C LYS A 136 -2.69 -13.86 9.49
N LEU A 137 -2.93 -14.59 8.41
CA LEU A 137 -4.23 -15.19 8.15
C LEU A 137 -4.37 -16.39 9.09
N VAL A 138 -5.31 -16.34 10.03
CA VAL A 138 -5.62 -17.46 10.90
C VAL A 138 -6.98 -18.00 10.48
N GLU A 139 -7.00 -19.16 9.83
CA GLU A 139 -8.25 -19.87 9.57
C GLU A 139 -8.73 -20.51 10.89
N LYS A 140 -9.85 -20.02 11.42
CA LYS A 140 -10.62 -20.70 12.46
C LYS A 140 -11.99 -21.03 11.90
N GLU A 141 -12.31 -22.31 11.85
CA GLU A 141 -13.68 -22.85 11.76
C GLU A 141 -14.60 -22.14 10.75
N GLY A 142 -14.14 -21.95 9.51
CA GLY A 142 -14.99 -21.50 8.39
C GLY A 142 -15.05 -19.99 8.17
N ASP A 143 -14.59 -19.17 9.13
CA ASP A 143 -14.45 -17.72 8.97
C ASP A 143 -12.96 -17.32 9.00
N LYS A 144 -12.51 -16.64 7.95
CA LYS A 144 -11.11 -16.18 7.83
C LYS A 144 -10.88 -14.98 8.73
N GLU A 145 -10.29 -15.21 9.91
CA GLU A 145 -9.89 -14.13 10.82
C GLU A 145 -8.53 -13.55 10.39
N VAL A 146 -8.50 -12.24 10.13
CA VAL A 146 -7.29 -11.53 9.71
C VAL A 146 -6.63 -10.95 10.97
N VAL A 147 -5.57 -11.62 11.47
CA VAL A 147 -4.84 -11.15 12.65
C VAL A 147 -3.70 -10.23 12.22
N VAL A 148 -3.69 -9.00 12.71
CA VAL A 148 -2.61 -8.05 12.50
C VAL A 148 -1.54 -8.23 13.57
N ASP A 149 -0.31 -8.48 13.16
CA ASP A 149 0.88 -8.58 14.01
C ASP A 149 1.74 -7.33 13.80
N GLU A 150 1.44 -6.27 14.54
CA GLU A 150 2.11 -4.96 14.43
C GLU A 150 3.58 -5.01 14.88
N LYS A 151 3.98 -6.02 15.66
CA LYS A 151 5.31 -6.11 16.28
C LYS A 151 6.34 -6.89 15.46
N LYS A 152 5.95 -7.45 14.32
CA LYS A 152 6.88 -8.16 13.44
C LYS A 152 7.68 -7.17 12.60
N GLU A 153 8.96 -7.03 12.92
CA GLU A 153 9.89 -6.27 12.08
C GLU A 153 10.11 -6.97 10.72
N PRO A 154 10.30 -6.20 9.62
CA PRO A 154 10.64 -6.79 8.34
C PRO A 154 11.93 -7.60 8.48
N ALA A 155 11.86 -8.90 8.20
CA ALA A 155 13.00 -9.81 8.35
C ALA A 155 14.17 -9.55 7.37
N GLN A 156 13.99 -8.63 6.41
CA GLN A 156 14.97 -8.30 5.39
C GLN A 156 15.26 -6.80 5.38
N THR A 157 16.53 -6.44 5.46
CA THR A 157 17.03 -5.09 5.23
C THR A 157 17.52 -4.97 3.79
N CYS A 158 17.13 -3.92 3.07
CA CYS A 158 17.58 -3.68 1.70
C CYS A 158 19.08 -3.30 1.63
N SER A 159 19.73 -3.63 0.51
CA SER A 159 21.03 -3.03 0.11
C SER A 159 20.85 -1.55 -0.23
N ASP A 160 21.96 -0.81 -0.33
CA ASP A 160 21.91 0.62 -0.67
C ASP A 160 21.45 0.86 -2.11
N GLU A 161 21.80 -0.03 -3.03
CA GLU A 161 21.31 -0.01 -4.41
C GLU A 161 19.80 -0.24 -4.45
N GLN A 162 19.29 -1.18 -3.66
CA GLN A 162 17.85 -1.43 -3.53
C GLN A 162 17.13 -0.23 -2.94
N ARG A 163 17.66 0.37 -1.87
CA ARG A 163 17.13 1.61 -1.27
C ARG A 163 17.07 2.73 -2.30
N LYS A 164 18.16 2.97 -3.03
CA LYS A 164 18.23 4.00 -4.06
C LYS A 164 17.18 3.78 -5.15
N LYS A 165 17.05 2.53 -5.64
CA LYS A 165 16.05 2.18 -6.65
C LYS A 165 14.63 2.42 -6.16
N VAL A 166 14.32 2.07 -4.91
CA VAL A 166 12.98 2.31 -4.33
C VAL A 166 12.70 3.82 -4.22
N LYS A 167 13.68 4.61 -3.76
CA LYS A 167 13.55 6.08 -3.74
C LYS A 167 13.30 6.66 -5.13
N GLU A 168 14.05 6.23 -6.14
CA GLU A 168 13.88 6.70 -7.52
C GLU A 168 12.49 6.35 -8.08
N MET A 169 12.00 5.13 -7.85
CA MET A 169 10.66 4.72 -8.26
C MET A 169 9.57 5.56 -7.58
N ILE A 170 9.72 5.84 -6.28
CA ILE A 170 8.77 6.68 -5.52
C ILE A 170 8.83 8.13 -6.01
N ALA A 171 10.02 8.69 -6.18
CA ALA A 171 10.20 10.04 -6.68
C ALA A 171 9.55 10.19 -8.07
N ALA A 172 9.74 9.23 -8.97
CA ALA A 172 9.09 9.21 -10.27
C ALA A 172 7.56 9.12 -10.15
N TYR A 173 7.04 8.24 -9.29
CA TYR A 173 5.60 8.10 -9.07
C TYR A 173 4.97 9.39 -8.52
N VAL A 174 5.63 10.02 -7.54
CA VAL A 174 5.22 11.29 -6.91
C VAL A 174 5.26 12.43 -7.92
N ALA A 175 6.33 12.55 -8.71
CA ALA A 175 6.48 13.59 -9.74
C ALA A 175 5.43 13.48 -10.85
N ALA A 176 5.04 12.25 -11.22
CA ALA A 176 3.97 12.01 -12.18
C ALA A 176 2.55 12.19 -11.59
N SER A 177 2.44 12.46 -10.28
CA SER A 177 1.15 12.65 -9.60
C SER A 177 0.76 14.13 -9.54
N PRO A 178 -0.55 14.45 -9.41
CA PRO A 178 -0.97 15.83 -9.20
C PRO A 178 -0.23 16.50 -8.03
N PRO A 179 0.03 17.82 -8.09
CA PRO A 179 0.72 18.53 -7.03
C PRO A 179 -0.11 18.52 -5.73
N PRO A 180 0.54 18.64 -4.55
CA PRO A 180 -0.19 18.79 -3.29
C PRO A 180 -1.06 20.04 -3.30
N ASN A 181 -2.29 19.92 -2.84
CA ASN A 181 -3.16 21.08 -2.68
C ASN A 181 -2.92 21.67 -1.28
N PHE A 182 -2.04 22.66 -1.18
CA PHE A 182 -1.66 23.31 0.09
C PHE A 182 -2.80 24.15 0.69
N ALA A 183 -3.90 24.38 -0.04
CA ALA A 183 -5.03 25.19 0.39
C ALA A 183 -5.81 24.65 1.62
N ALA A 184 -5.60 23.39 2.02
CA ALA A 184 -6.24 22.81 3.22
C ALA A 184 -5.38 22.94 4.50
N ALA A 185 -4.12 23.37 4.40
CA ALA A 185 -3.21 23.52 5.55
C ALA A 185 -3.26 24.91 6.20
N GLU A 186 -4.03 25.84 5.63
CA GLU A 186 -4.11 27.24 6.05
C GLU A 186 -5.33 27.57 6.92
N GLN A 187 -6.10 26.58 7.38
CA GLN A 187 -7.10 26.88 8.40
C GLN A 187 -6.38 27.16 9.73
N PRO A 188 -6.44 28.40 10.25
CA PRO A 188 -5.94 28.68 11.59
C PRO A 188 -6.68 27.76 12.56
N PRO A 189 -6.04 27.32 13.67
CA PRO A 189 -6.77 26.60 14.71
C PRO A 189 -8.00 27.43 15.08
N ALA A 190 -9.18 26.81 14.99
CA ALA A 190 -10.43 27.45 15.36
C ALA A 190 -10.24 28.05 16.76
N ALA A 191 -10.37 29.38 16.86
CA ALA A 191 -10.31 30.10 18.11
C ALA A 191 -11.45 29.59 19.00
N GLY A 192 -11.14 28.70 19.94
CA GLY A 192 -12.13 28.17 20.87
C GLY A 192 -11.90 26.78 21.46
N ALA A 193 -10.85 26.03 21.06
CA ALA A 193 -10.55 24.78 21.76
C ALA A 193 -9.99 25.07 23.18
N PRO A 194 -10.61 24.58 24.26
CA PRO A 194 -10.05 24.75 25.60
C PRO A 194 -8.71 24.04 25.69
N VAL A 195 -7.70 24.76 26.15
CA VAL A 195 -6.40 24.20 26.54
C VAL A 195 -6.68 23.17 27.64
N ALA A 196 -6.46 21.89 27.33
CA ALA A 196 -6.45 20.83 28.33
C ALA A 196 -5.26 21.07 29.28
N THR A 197 -5.51 21.84 30.32
CA THR A 197 -4.64 21.93 31.49
C THR A 197 -5.06 20.78 32.42
N GLY A 198 -4.23 19.75 32.48
CA GLY A 198 -4.34 18.66 33.45
C GLY A 198 -2.97 18.02 33.62
N SER A 199 -2.09 18.64 34.40
CA SER A 199 -1.80 18.27 35.79
C SER A 199 -1.36 16.81 35.98
N THR A 200 -0.04 16.61 35.97
CA THR A 200 0.62 15.63 36.83
C THR A 200 1.66 16.36 37.66
N SER A 201 1.20 16.94 38.77
CA SER A 201 2.06 17.26 39.91
C SER A 201 2.58 15.95 40.50
N VAL A 202 3.89 15.74 40.40
CA VAL A 202 4.62 14.73 41.17
C VAL A 202 4.79 15.28 42.59
N PRO A 203 4.25 14.65 43.65
CA PRO A 203 4.61 15.03 45.01
C PRO A 203 5.97 14.41 45.36
N GLU A 204 6.96 15.29 45.52
CA GLU A 204 8.29 15.02 46.05
C GLU A 204 8.19 14.67 47.54
N THR A 205 8.24 13.37 47.87
CA THR A 205 8.32 12.92 49.26
C THR A 205 9.71 13.18 49.80
N THR A 206 9.82 14.21 50.63
CA THR A 206 10.97 14.54 51.47
C THR A 206 11.25 13.40 52.46
N ILE A 207 12.39 12.72 52.36
CA ILE A 207 12.95 11.90 53.45
C ILE A 207 13.86 12.81 54.29
N LYS A 208 13.37 13.26 55.44
CA LYS A 208 14.19 13.84 56.51
C LYS A 208 14.80 12.72 57.33
N LYS A 209 16.13 12.70 57.38
CA LYS A 209 16.96 11.88 58.26
C LYS A 209 17.14 12.63 59.59
N ASN A 210 16.64 12.05 60.68
CA ASN A 210 17.11 12.28 62.05
C ASN A 210 17.54 10.93 62.60
#